data_AF-A0A9Q1FDJ3-F1
#
_entry.id   AF-A0A9Q1FDJ3-F1
#
_cell.length_a   1.000
_cell.length_b   1.000
_cell.length_c   1.000
_cell.angle_alpha   90.00
_cell.angle_beta   90.00
_cell.angle_gamma   90.00
#
_symmetry.space_group_name_H-M   'P 1'
#
loop_
_entity.id
_entity.type
_entity.pdbx_description
1 polymer ?
#
loop_
_entity_poly.entity_id
_entity_poly.type
_entity_poly.pdbx_seq_one_letter_code
_entity_poly.pdbx_strand_id
1 'polypeptide(L)'
;MYEPEEQPEPAIADEESDQILILHKVLQNVAKRFKSFSNYVYQYETEALNGVSGASNLRNGAKVTCKVEIDVPQTCSYIVRTPECTLSEVSDIDPEGLPVYGPAAGADAFQAAMAKNALKWTVEGESKVSLFPEEDEPTNILNIKRGIISALLVPVLEEESNKNMATLHGTCKTNYAVNTREDIATDVTVTRDLSHCDGFSPKKDFTSPLALISGLHIPLSKLISSTQTCNYKFDNEKKHMTEGTCTEKHILLPFSHK
;
A
#
# COMPACT_ATOMS: atom_id res chain seq x y z
N MET A 1 8.29 42.85 -28.39
CA MET A 1 7.46 41.80 -27.77
C MET A 1 8.42 40.97 -26.95
N TYR A 2 8.31 41.04 -25.62
CA TYR A 2 9.06 40.16 -24.72
C TYR A 2 8.19 38.93 -24.51
N GLU A 3 8.66 37.76 -24.93
CA GLU A 3 8.07 36.49 -24.50
C GLU A 3 8.31 36.35 -22.99
N PRO A 4 7.30 35.98 -22.19
CA PRO A 4 7.50 35.66 -20.80
C PRO A 4 8.31 34.36 -20.71
N GLU A 5 9.45 34.44 -20.01
CA GLU A 5 10.30 33.32 -19.67
C GLU A 5 9.50 32.38 -18.74
N GLU A 6 9.19 31.19 -19.23
CA GLU A 6 8.48 30.16 -18.49
C GLU A 6 9.36 29.74 -17.30
N GLN A 7 8.95 30.08 -16.08
CA GLN A 7 9.69 29.70 -14.88
C GLN A 7 9.71 28.17 -14.79
N PRO A 8 10.88 27.53 -14.66
CA PRO A 8 10.96 26.10 -14.51
C PRO A 8 10.25 25.69 -13.21
N GLU A 9 9.35 24.72 -13.33
CA GLU A 9 8.60 24.15 -12.21
C GLU A 9 9.59 23.62 -11.15
N PRO A 10 9.38 23.89 -9.85
CA PRO A 10 10.32 23.48 -8.82
C PRO A 10 10.44 21.96 -8.77
N ALA A 11 11.68 21.47 -8.70
CA ALA A 11 11.96 20.05 -8.53
C ALA A 11 11.45 19.55 -7.16
N ILE A 12 10.73 18.43 -7.16
CA ILE A 12 10.07 17.87 -5.99
C ILE A 12 10.54 16.44 -5.82
N ALA A 13 10.98 16.06 -4.61
CA ALA A 13 11.30 14.67 -4.30
C ALA A 13 10.01 13.91 -3.98
N ASP A 14 9.77 12.81 -4.68
CA ASP A 14 8.58 11.98 -4.52
C ASP A 14 8.90 10.49 -4.42
N GLU A 15 8.20 9.83 -3.51
CA GLU A 15 8.15 8.38 -3.35
C GLU A 15 6.76 7.90 -3.72
N GLU A 16 6.67 7.00 -4.69
CA GLU A 16 5.43 6.42 -5.20
C GLU A 16 5.50 4.90 -5.00
N SER A 17 4.59 4.38 -4.19
CA SER A 17 4.44 2.94 -3.99
C SER A 17 3.09 2.47 -4.53
N ASP A 18 3.14 1.60 -5.53
CA ASP A 18 1.98 0.95 -6.12
C ASP A 18 1.87 -0.49 -5.59
N GLN A 19 0.69 -0.86 -5.13
CA GLN A 19 0.35 -2.18 -4.63
C GLN A 19 -0.81 -2.71 -5.48
N ILE A 20 -0.54 -3.74 -6.29
CA ILE A 20 -1.48 -4.36 -7.22
C ILE A 20 -1.77 -5.79 -6.75
N LEU A 21 -3.04 -6.11 -6.55
CA LEU A 21 -3.49 -7.45 -6.17
C LEU A 21 -4.60 -7.92 -7.13
N ILE A 22 -4.40 -9.07 -7.78
CA ILE A 22 -5.34 -9.65 -8.77
C ILE A 22 -5.96 -10.95 -8.21
N LEU A 23 -7.30 -11.03 -8.16
CA LEU A 23 -8.10 -12.06 -7.48
C LEU A 23 -9.34 -12.53 -8.26
N HIS A 24 -9.82 -13.76 -8.02
CA HIS A 24 -11.08 -14.28 -8.58
C HIS A 24 -12.06 -14.78 -7.46
N LYS A 25 -13.34 -14.32 -7.51
CA LYS A 25 -14.63 -14.82 -6.88
C LYS A 25 -15.12 -14.53 -5.42
N VAL A 26 -16.42 -14.10 -5.36
CA VAL A 26 -17.52 -13.80 -4.31
C VAL A 26 -17.36 -12.88 -3.02
N LEU A 27 -18.35 -11.98 -2.73
CA LEU A 27 -18.51 -10.87 -1.73
C LEU A 27 -19.10 -11.22 -0.34
N GLN A 28 -18.78 -10.31 0.59
CA GLN A 28 -19.52 -9.71 1.76
C GLN A 28 -18.59 -9.76 2.97
N ASN A 29 -18.54 -8.83 3.94
CA ASN A 29 -17.76 -8.85 5.23
C ASN A 29 -16.52 -9.76 5.27
N VAL A 30 -15.28 -9.41 5.66
CA VAL A 30 -14.13 -10.39 5.58
C VAL A 30 -14.51 -11.86 5.95
N ALA A 31 -15.29 -12.03 7.03
CA ALA A 31 -16.07 -13.23 7.42
C ALA A 31 -16.93 -13.95 6.35
N LYS A 32 -17.72 -13.22 5.57
CA LYS A 32 -18.59 -13.68 4.48
C LYS A 32 -17.89 -13.67 3.10
N ARG A 33 -16.69 -13.09 2.94
CA ARG A 33 -15.94 -13.01 1.65
C ARG A 33 -15.26 -14.33 1.35
N PHE A 34 -14.76 -14.91 2.42
CA PHE A 34 -13.99 -16.12 2.44
C PHE A 34 -14.90 -17.23 2.95
N LYS A 35 -15.28 -18.14 2.06
CA LYS A 35 -16.09 -19.29 2.43
C LYS A 35 -15.25 -20.20 3.32
N SER A 36 -15.83 -20.62 4.44
CA SER A 36 -15.21 -21.64 5.31
C SER A 36 -14.83 -22.88 4.52
N PHE A 37 -13.73 -23.51 4.91
CA PHE A 37 -13.14 -24.69 4.29
C PHE A 37 -12.80 -24.50 2.80
N SER A 38 -12.44 -23.27 2.41
CA SER A 38 -12.02 -22.95 1.05
C SER A 38 -10.59 -22.43 1.03
N ASN A 39 -9.94 -22.59 -0.12
CA ASN A 39 -8.60 -22.09 -0.41
C ASN A 39 -8.69 -21.08 -1.56
N TYR A 40 -7.92 -20.01 -1.46
CA TYR A 40 -7.86 -18.93 -2.42
C TYR A 40 -6.41 -18.64 -2.79
N VAL A 41 -6.15 -18.35 -4.06
CA VAL A 41 -4.80 -18.07 -4.57
C VAL A 41 -4.82 -16.76 -5.34
N TYR A 42 -3.89 -15.87 -4.99
CA TYR A 42 -3.79 -14.51 -5.50
C TYR A 42 -2.38 -14.18 -5.95
N GLN A 43 -2.29 -13.31 -6.95
CA GLN A 43 -1.04 -12.69 -7.34
C GLN A 43 -0.96 -11.32 -6.68
N TYR A 44 0.04 -11.17 -5.81
CA TYR A 44 0.36 -9.93 -5.14
C TYR A 44 1.58 -9.31 -5.78
N GLU A 45 1.50 -8.02 -6.08
CA GLU A 45 2.58 -7.23 -6.62
C GLU A 45 2.64 -5.91 -5.89
N THR A 46 3.84 -5.46 -5.55
CA THR A 46 4.04 -4.11 -5.02
C THR A 46 5.37 -3.59 -5.48
N GLU A 47 5.42 -2.31 -5.81
CA GLU A 47 6.64 -1.57 -6.07
C GLU A 47 6.69 -0.32 -5.20
N ALA A 48 7.90 0.07 -4.83
CA ALA A 48 8.18 1.31 -4.11
C ALA A 48 9.30 2.02 -4.86
N LEU A 49 8.95 3.12 -5.52
CA LEU A 49 9.83 3.91 -6.37
C LEU A 49 10.09 5.27 -5.73
N ASN A 50 11.34 5.70 -5.78
CA ASN A 50 11.82 6.99 -5.32
C ASN A 50 12.37 7.77 -6.51
N GLY A 51 12.01 9.05 -6.62
CA GLY A 51 12.43 9.93 -7.72
C GLY A 51 12.47 11.40 -7.34
N VAL A 52 12.93 12.23 -8.29
CA VAL A 52 12.84 13.69 -8.20
C VAL A 52 12.08 14.21 -9.42
N SER A 53 10.77 14.30 -9.25
CA SER A 53 9.86 14.94 -10.20
C SER A 53 10.37 16.31 -10.66
N GLY A 54 10.36 16.54 -11.97
CA GLY A 54 10.75 17.81 -12.61
C GLY A 54 12.24 18.03 -12.81
N ALA A 55 13.13 17.22 -12.21
CA ALA A 55 14.58 17.36 -12.37
C ALA A 55 15.26 16.16 -13.04
N SER A 56 14.75 14.95 -12.83
CA SER A 56 15.35 13.74 -13.41
C SER A 56 14.32 12.65 -13.62
N ASN A 57 14.50 11.88 -14.70
CA ASN A 57 13.74 10.65 -14.93
C ASN A 57 14.33 9.47 -14.13
N LEU A 58 15.43 9.68 -13.39
CA LEU A 58 16.04 8.63 -12.60
C LEU A 58 15.11 8.18 -11.47
N ARG A 59 14.71 6.90 -11.50
CA ARG A 59 13.93 6.26 -10.44
C ARG A 59 14.74 5.13 -9.84
N ASN A 60 14.69 4.98 -8.52
CA ASN A 60 15.23 3.83 -7.81
C ASN A 60 14.12 3.18 -7.02
N GLY A 61 14.15 1.88 -6.82
CA GLY A 61 13.11 1.24 -6.05
C GLY A 61 13.17 -0.26 -6.02
N ALA A 62 12.32 -0.83 -5.18
CA ALA A 62 12.17 -2.28 -5.04
C ALA A 62 10.79 -2.70 -5.54
N LYS A 63 10.74 -3.90 -6.11
CA LYS A 63 9.52 -4.56 -6.55
C LYS A 63 9.45 -5.94 -5.91
N VAL A 64 8.32 -6.25 -5.28
CA VAL A 64 8.03 -7.54 -4.69
C VAL A 64 6.84 -8.13 -5.41
N THR A 65 6.97 -9.38 -5.83
CA THR A 65 5.88 -10.14 -6.42
C THR A 65 5.75 -11.45 -5.66
N CYS A 66 4.55 -11.79 -5.20
CA CYS A 66 4.29 -12.98 -4.41
C CYS A 66 3.02 -13.70 -4.88
N LYS A 67 3.09 -15.03 -4.93
CA LYS A 67 1.91 -15.88 -4.91
C LYS A 67 1.43 -15.97 -3.47
N VAL A 68 0.17 -15.59 -3.24
CA VAL A 68 -0.46 -15.58 -1.91
C VAL A 68 -1.55 -16.64 -1.87
N GLU A 69 -1.42 -17.58 -0.95
CA GLU A 69 -2.42 -18.63 -0.71
C GLU A 69 -3.12 -18.37 0.62
N ILE A 70 -4.45 -18.40 0.63
CA ILE A 70 -5.26 -18.13 1.82
C ILE A 70 -6.16 -19.34 2.06
N ASP A 71 -5.93 -20.01 3.18
CA ASP A 71 -6.82 -21.02 3.72
C ASP A 71 -7.79 -20.40 4.72
N VAL A 72 -9.04 -20.85 4.64
CA VAL A 72 -10.12 -20.40 5.53
C VAL A 72 -10.61 -21.59 6.35
N PRO A 73 -9.89 -22.01 7.41
CA PRO A 73 -10.29 -23.17 8.20
C PRO A 73 -11.70 -23.04 8.80
N GLN A 74 -12.10 -21.81 9.14
CA GLN A 74 -13.45 -21.48 9.61
C GLN A 74 -13.70 -19.98 9.41
N THR A 75 -14.96 -19.56 9.51
CA THR A 75 -15.35 -18.15 9.41
C THR A 75 -14.50 -17.26 10.30
N CYS A 76 -14.03 -16.12 9.78
CA CYS A 76 -13.18 -15.15 10.49
C CYS A 76 -11.80 -15.65 10.93
N SER A 77 -11.38 -16.85 10.51
CA SER A 77 -10.05 -17.39 10.81
C SER A 77 -9.35 -17.76 9.52
N TYR A 78 -8.12 -17.28 9.35
CA TYR A 78 -7.41 -17.34 8.08
C TYR A 78 -5.97 -17.76 8.31
N ILE A 79 -5.40 -18.41 7.31
CA ILE A 79 -3.98 -18.73 7.24
C ILE A 79 -3.46 -18.26 5.90
N VAL A 80 -2.50 -17.33 5.90
CA VAL A 80 -1.84 -16.88 4.68
C VAL A 80 -0.48 -17.54 4.52
N ARG A 81 -0.21 -18.04 3.31
CA ARG A 81 1.10 -18.56 2.89
C ARG A 81 1.59 -17.79 1.66
N THR A 82 2.89 -17.60 1.59
CA THR A 82 3.57 -16.92 0.49
C THR A 82 4.72 -17.80 -0.02
N PRO A 83 4.40 -18.93 -0.68
CA PRO A 83 5.40 -19.94 -1.03
C PRO A 83 6.37 -19.47 -2.12
N GLU A 84 5.95 -18.52 -2.96
CA GLU A 84 6.70 -18.07 -4.12
C GLU A 84 6.71 -16.54 -4.10
N CYS A 85 7.84 -15.95 -3.71
CA CYS A 85 8.05 -14.51 -3.74
C CYS A 85 9.35 -14.17 -4.47
N THR A 86 9.33 -13.10 -5.25
CA THR A 86 10.50 -12.51 -5.90
C THR A 86 10.71 -11.09 -5.37
N LEU A 87 11.98 -10.74 -5.17
CA LEU A 87 12.41 -9.39 -4.82
C LEU A 87 13.35 -8.90 -5.92
N SER A 88 12.95 -7.81 -6.55
CA SER A 88 13.68 -7.15 -7.61
C SER A 88 13.93 -5.69 -7.25
N GLU A 89 14.95 -5.09 -7.82
CA GLU A 89 15.26 -3.66 -7.69
C GLU A 89 15.47 -3.03 -9.06
N VAL A 90 15.28 -1.73 -9.15
CA VAL A 90 15.53 -1.00 -10.40
C VAL A 90 17.02 -1.09 -10.73
N SER A 91 17.34 -1.69 -11.87
CA SER A 91 18.71 -1.87 -12.36
C SER A 91 19.06 -0.91 -13.49
N ASP A 92 18.06 -0.48 -14.26
CA ASP A 92 18.23 0.43 -15.38
C ASP A 92 16.92 1.18 -15.68
N ILE A 93 16.97 2.12 -16.62
CA ILE A 93 15.81 2.83 -17.13
C ILE A 93 15.79 2.67 -18.64
N ASP A 94 14.65 2.22 -19.17
CA ASP A 94 14.50 1.99 -20.60
C ASP A 94 14.45 3.32 -21.40
N PRO A 95 14.57 3.27 -22.74
CA PRO A 95 14.49 4.47 -23.58
C PRO A 95 13.18 5.26 -23.44
N GLU A 96 12.11 4.60 -23.01
CA GLU A 96 10.80 5.17 -22.74
C GLU A 96 10.69 5.83 -21.35
N GLY A 97 11.72 5.69 -20.51
CA GLY A 97 11.79 6.29 -19.17
C GLY A 97 11.16 5.43 -18.06
N LEU A 98 10.88 4.15 -18.33
CA LEU A 98 10.31 3.21 -17.38
C LEU A 98 11.41 2.41 -16.66
N PRO A 99 11.21 2.06 -15.37
CA PRO A 99 12.17 1.29 -14.61
C PRO A 99 12.28 -0.16 -15.12
N VAL A 100 13.51 -0.60 -15.37
CA VAL A 100 13.85 -1.99 -15.66
C VAL A 100 14.31 -2.65 -14.36
N TYR A 101 13.70 -3.79 -14.03
CA TYR A 101 13.95 -4.49 -12.77
C TYR A 101 14.91 -5.68 -12.94
N GLY A 102 15.89 -5.78 -12.06
CA GLY A 102 16.78 -6.93 -11.90
C GLY A 102 16.64 -7.58 -10.51
N PRO A 103 17.14 -8.81 -10.28
CA PRO A 103 17.11 -9.44 -8.97
C PRO A 103 17.86 -8.60 -7.92
N ALA A 104 17.23 -8.34 -6.78
CA ALA A 104 17.86 -7.58 -5.71
C ALA A 104 18.91 -8.40 -4.95
N ALA A 105 19.85 -7.70 -4.31
CA ALA A 105 20.76 -8.35 -3.36
C ALA A 105 19.97 -9.07 -2.24
N GLY A 106 20.21 -10.37 -2.09
CA GLY A 106 19.54 -11.19 -1.06
C GLY A 106 18.14 -11.69 -1.43
N ALA A 107 17.74 -11.63 -2.70
CA ALA A 107 16.45 -12.15 -3.18
C ALA A 107 16.16 -13.60 -2.74
N ASP A 108 17.16 -14.48 -2.78
CA ASP A 108 17.00 -15.89 -2.35
C ASP A 108 16.69 -16.01 -0.85
N ALA A 109 17.39 -15.24 -0.02
CA ALA A 109 17.16 -15.23 1.43
C ALA A 109 15.78 -14.64 1.76
N PHE A 110 15.36 -13.61 1.02
CA PHE A 110 14.04 -13.03 1.11
C PHE A 110 12.94 -14.04 0.75
N GLN A 111 13.09 -14.73 -0.38
CA GLN A 111 12.14 -15.76 -0.82
C GLN A 111 12.02 -16.88 0.23
N ALA A 112 13.16 -17.38 0.73
CA ALA A 112 13.17 -18.40 1.76
C ALA A 112 12.47 -17.94 3.05
N ALA A 113 12.69 -16.70 3.48
CA ALA A 113 12.06 -16.15 4.67
C ALA A 113 10.54 -15.94 4.50
N MET A 114 10.09 -15.42 3.36
CA MET A 114 8.66 -15.29 3.03
C MET A 114 7.95 -16.65 3.04
N ALA A 115 8.58 -17.68 2.47
CA ALA A 115 8.00 -19.03 2.35
C ALA A 115 8.03 -19.85 3.65
N LYS A 116 8.94 -19.54 4.59
CA LYS A 116 9.21 -20.35 5.78
C LYS A 116 7.97 -20.58 6.66
N ASN A 117 7.28 -19.49 7.00
CA ASN A 117 6.28 -19.47 8.06
C ASN A 117 4.93 -18.98 7.51
N ALA A 118 3.85 -19.70 7.82
CA ALA A 118 2.50 -19.26 7.52
C ALA A 118 2.02 -18.26 8.60
N LEU A 119 1.29 -17.22 8.21
CA LEU A 119 0.74 -16.25 9.16
C LEU A 119 -0.74 -16.54 9.39
N LYS A 120 -1.09 -16.87 10.64
CA LYS A 120 -2.47 -17.06 11.07
C LYS A 120 -3.03 -15.71 11.49
N TRP A 121 -4.29 -15.44 11.15
CA TRP A 121 -4.94 -14.20 11.55
C TRP A 121 -6.45 -14.36 11.69
N THR A 122 -7.06 -13.51 12.50
CA THR A 122 -8.51 -13.49 12.73
C THR A 122 -9.09 -12.09 12.56
N VAL A 123 -10.38 -12.04 12.26
CA VAL A 123 -11.16 -10.80 12.25
C VAL A 123 -12.26 -10.88 13.28
N GLU A 124 -12.22 -9.98 14.26
CA GLU A 124 -13.23 -9.82 15.29
C GLU A 124 -14.13 -8.61 14.95
N GLY A 125 -15.45 -8.79 15.01
CA GLY A 125 -16.41 -7.73 14.67
C GLY A 125 -16.29 -7.28 13.22
N GLU A 126 -16.37 -5.96 13.00
CA GLU A 126 -16.40 -5.38 11.64
C GLU A 126 -15.00 -5.16 11.03
N SER A 127 -13.96 -4.94 11.85
CA SER A 127 -12.63 -4.59 11.31
C SER A 127 -11.44 -4.84 12.25
N LYS A 128 -11.62 -5.49 13.42
CA LYS A 128 -10.50 -5.71 14.33
C LYS A 128 -9.70 -6.93 13.88
N VAL A 129 -8.43 -6.72 13.55
CA VAL A 129 -7.53 -7.76 13.04
C VAL A 129 -6.56 -8.19 14.13
N SER A 130 -6.48 -9.49 14.37
CA SER A 130 -5.48 -10.09 15.27
C SER A 130 -4.55 -10.98 14.46
N LEU A 131 -3.23 -10.79 14.61
CA LEU A 131 -2.19 -11.52 13.90
C LEU A 131 -1.46 -12.47 14.86
N PHE A 132 -1.14 -13.67 14.39
CA PHE A 132 -0.46 -14.71 15.17
C PHE A 132 0.77 -15.20 14.38
N PRO A 133 1.87 -14.43 14.36
CA PRO A 133 3.13 -14.84 13.73
C PRO A 133 3.86 -15.90 14.55
N GLU A 134 4.74 -16.66 13.90
CA GLU A 134 5.69 -17.54 14.59
C GLU A 134 6.80 -16.70 15.24
N GLU A 135 7.39 -17.17 16.35
CA GLU A 135 8.34 -16.39 17.17
C GLU A 135 9.61 -15.97 16.41
N ASP A 136 10.02 -16.75 15.40
CA ASP A 136 11.23 -16.56 14.62
C ASP A 136 10.99 -15.80 13.30
N GLU A 137 9.78 -15.27 13.09
CA GLU A 137 9.43 -14.48 11.92
C GLU A 137 10.14 -13.10 11.96
N PRO A 138 10.99 -12.77 10.97
CA PRO A 138 11.64 -11.47 10.93
C PRO A 138 10.62 -10.33 10.76
N THR A 139 10.81 -9.22 11.48
CA THR A 139 9.89 -8.08 11.48
C THR A 139 9.60 -7.52 10.09
N ASN A 140 10.62 -7.46 9.21
CA ASN A 140 10.46 -7.00 7.84
C ASN A 140 9.55 -7.93 7.01
N ILE A 141 9.69 -9.25 7.16
CA ILE A 141 8.85 -10.25 6.49
C ILE A 141 7.41 -10.16 7.02
N LEU A 142 7.25 -10.03 8.34
CA LEU A 142 5.95 -9.84 8.97
C LEU A 142 5.25 -8.55 8.48
N ASN A 143 5.99 -7.46 8.28
CA ASN A 143 5.45 -6.22 7.75
C ASN A 143 4.96 -6.35 6.30
N ILE A 144 5.63 -7.13 5.46
CA ILE A 144 5.15 -7.42 4.10
C ILE A 144 3.87 -8.25 4.13
N LYS A 145 3.81 -9.28 4.99
CA LYS A 145 2.58 -10.05 5.21
C LYS A 145 1.43 -9.19 5.76
N ARG A 146 1.72 -8.21 6.63
CA ARG A 146 0.74 -7.19 7.07
C ARG A 146 0.22 -6.36 5.91
N GLY A 147 1.10 -5.93 4.99
CA GLY A 147 0.72 -5.21 3.78
C GLY A 147 -0.24 -6.02 2.91
N ILE A 148 0.06 -7.31 2.68
CA ILE A 148 -0.81 -8.23 1.94
C ILE A 148 -2.18 -8.35 2.61
N ILE A 149 -2.21 -8.56 3.93
CA ILE A 149 -3.47 -8.66 4.68
C ILE A 149 -4.26 -7.35 4.60
N SER A 150 -3.60 -6.20 4.72
CA SER A 150 -4.23 -4.88 4.62
C SER A 150 -4.94 -4.68 3.28
N ALA A 151 -4.33 -5.13 2.16
CA ALA A 151 -4.94 -5.05 0.83
C ALA A 151 -6.21 -5.92 0.69
N LEU A 152 -6.32 -7.00 1.48
CA LEU A 152 -7.50 -7.88 1.50
C LEU A 152 -8.65 -7.32 2.35
N LEU A 153 -8.34 -6.40 3.27
CA LEU A 153 -9.27 -5.81 4.24
C LEU A 153 -9.96 -4.56 3.68
N VAL A 154 -10.69 -4.73 2.57
CA VAL A 154 -11.48 -3.65 1.96
C VAL A 154 -12.70 -3.31 2.82
N PRO A 155 -13.10 -2.04 2.96
CA PRO A 155 -14.31 -1.67 3.72
C PRO A 155 -15.60 -2.25 3.13
N VAL A 156 -16.65 -2.35 3.95
CA VAL A 156 -18.01 -2.66 3.50
C VAL A 156 -18.70 -1.36 3.14
N LEU A 157 -19.08 -1.18 1.88
CA LEU A 157 -19.56 0.08 1.29
C LEU A 157 -20.94 0.55 1.79
N GLU A 158 -21.57 -0.17 2.70
CA GLU A 158 -22.99 0.05 3.06
C GLU A 158 -23.20 0.99 4.26
N GLU A 159 -22.16 1.39 4.98
CA GLU A 159 -22.34 2.25 6.15
C GLU A 159 -21.74 3.65 6.02
N GLU A 160 -22.54 4.66 6.36
CA GLU A 160 -22.13 6.05 6.63
C GLU A 160 -21.06 6.15 7.75
N SER A 161 -20.75 5.04 8.42
CA SER A 161 -19.78 4.87 9.50
C SER A 161 -18.32 4.73 9.03
N ASN A 162 -18.06 4.42 7.75
CA ASN A 162 -16.70 4.14 7.22
C ASN A 162 -15.77 5.35 7.06
N LYS A 163 -16.11 6.49 7.65
CA LYS A 163 -15.27 7.70 7.57
C LYS A 163 -13.91 7.53 8.24
N ASN A 164 -13.78 6.60 9.18
CA ASN A 164 -12.54 6.32 9.90
C ASN A 164 -12.23 4.82 9.84
N MET A 165 -11.11 4.44 9.22
CA MET A 165 -10.77 3.05 8.96
C MET A 165 -9.43 2.66 9.59
N ALA A 166 -9.35 1.45 10.12
CA ALA A 166 -8.08 0.86 10.52
C ALA A 166 -7.23 0.52 9.29
N THR A 167 -5.99 1.01 9.27
CA THR A 167 -5.00 0.80 8.21
C THR A 167 -3.65 0.43 8.83
N LEU A 168 -2.66 0.17 7.98
CA LEU A 168 -1.27 -0.02 8.42
C LEU A 168 -0.68 1.24 9.10
N HIS A 169 -1.27 2.42 8.85
CA HIS A 169 -0.92 3.70 9.47
C HIS A 169 -1.83 4.09 10.64
N GLY A 170 -2.61 3.16 11.19
CA GLY A 170 -3.61 3.42 12.22
C GLY A 170 -4.99 3.78 11.65
N THR A 171 -5.80 4.47 12.44
CA THR A 171 -7.14 4.95 12.06
C THR A 171 -7.03 6.18 11.17
N CYS A 172 -7.49 6.07 9.93
CA CYS A 172 -7.40 7.13 8.92
C CYS A 172 -8.78 7.63 8.50
N LYS A 173 -8.90 8.96 8.35
CA LYS A 173 -10.07 9.55 7.69
C LYS A 173 -10.06 9.13 6.21
N THR A 174 -11.15 8.51 5.79
CA THR A 174 -11.25 7.86 4.48
C THR A 174 -12.39 8.48 3.66
N ASN A 175 -12.07 8.96 2.46
CA ASN A 175 -13.05 9.40 1.48
C ASN A 175 -13.31 8.27 0.48
N TYR A 176 -14.56 8.10 0.09
CA TYR A 176 -14.96 7.09 -0.89
C TYR A 176 -15.72 7.74 -2.05
N ALA A 177 -15.43 7.30 -3.26
CA ALA A 177 -16.23 7.56 -4.45
C ALA A 177 -16.69 6.21 -5.00
N VAL A 178 -18.00 6.02 -5.09
CA VAL A 178 -18.60 4.82 -5.69
C VAL A 178 -19.11 5.21 -7.06
N ASN A 179 -18.52 4.66 -8.12
CA ASN A 179 -19.05 4.82 -9.46
C ASN A 179 -20.07 3.70 -9.72
N THR A 180 -21.35 4.03 -9.61
CA THR A 180 -22.46 3.17 -10.05
C THR A 180 -22.71 3.40 -11.55
N ARG A 181 -22.45 2.41 -12.39
CA ARG A 181 -23.02 2.38 -13.76
C ARG A 181 -24.25 1.48 -13.70
N GLU A 182 -25.41 2.07 -14.04
CA GLU A 182 -26.71 1.39 -14.26
C GLU A 182 -27.04 0.28 -13.25
N ASP A 183 -27.32 0.72 -12.01
CA ASP A 183 -27.92 -0.05 -10.89
C ASP A 183 -27.05 -1.03 -10.07
N ILE A 184 -25.73 -1.13 -10.25
CA ILE A 184 -24.86 -1.88 -9.30
C ILE A 184 -23.48 -1.19 -9.12
N ALA A 185 -22.98 -1.11 -7.88
CA ALA A 185 -21.66 -0.54 -7.54
C ALA A 185 -20.51 -1.36 -8.15
N THR A 186 -19.80 -0.82 -9.14
CA THR A 186 -18.81 -1.57 -9.93
C THR A 186 -17.36 -1.15 -9.65
N ASP A 187 -17.11 0.14 -9.37
CA ASP A 187 -15.78 0.66 -9.05
C ASP A 187 -15.82 1.48 -7.76
N VAL A 188 -14.92 1.14 -6.82
CA VAL A 188 -14.74 1.89 -5.58
C VAL A 188 -13.37 2.53 -5.58
N THR A 189 -13.34 3.85 -5.53
CA THR A 189 -12.12 4.60 -5.26
C THR A 189 -12.13 5.05 -3.81
N VAL A 190 -11.09 4.68 -3.08
CA VAL A 190 -10.86 5.05 -1.68
C VAL A 190 -9.65 5.96 -1.64
N THR A 191 -9.84 7.21 -1.20
CA THR A 191 -8.74 8.19 -1.08
C THR A 191 -8.52 8.54 0.40
N ARG A 192 -7.25 8.56 0.81
CA ARG A 192 -6.81 8.90 2.17
C ARG A 192 -5.69 9.92 2.14
N ASP A 193 -5.74 10.81 3.11
CA ASP A 193 -4.62 11.68 3.46
C ASP A 193 -3.99 11.11 4.74
N LEU A 194 -2.76 10.59 4.61
CA LEU A 194 -2.09 9.84 5.66
C LEU A 194 -1.59 10.74 6.80
N SER A 195 -1.48 12.05 6.55
CA SER A 195 -1.10 13.03 7.58
C SER A 195 -2.13 13.15 8.70
N HIS A 196 -3.37 12.69 8.45
CA HIS A 196 -4.48 12.71 9.40
C HIS A 196 -4.73 11.37 10.10
N CYS A 197 -3.88 10.36 9.88
CA CYS A 197 -4.00 9.06 10.56
C CYS A 197 -3.39 9.09 11.96
N ASP A 198 -4.03 8.45 12.94
CA ASP A 198 -3.60 8.48 14.35
C ASP A 198 -2.32 7.68 14.64
N GLY A 199 -1.98 6.72 13.78
CA GLY A 199 -0.78 5.89 13.86
C GLY A 199 0.37 6.38 12.98
N PHE A 200 0.17 7.44 12.19
CA PHE A 200 1.21 8.03 11.38
C PHE A 200 2.14 8.87 12.27
N SER A 201 3.22 8.23 12.75
CA SER A 201 4.28 8.93 13.44
C SER A 201 5.43 9.21 12.46
N PRO A 202 5.57 10.43 11.93
CA PRO A 202 6.79 10.79 11.21
C PRO A 202 7.97 10.55 12.15
N LYS A 203 8.97 9.77 11.72
CA LYS A 203 10.21 9.70 12.50
C LYS A 203 10.76 11.11 12.64
N LYS A 204 10.88 11.57 13.89
CA LYS A 204 11.46 12.87 14.21
C LYS A 204 12.97 12.73 14.12
N ASP A 205 13.52 12.88 12.92
CA ASP A 205 14.95 13.08 12.79
C ASP A 205 15.26 14.57 12.96
N PHE A 206 16.19 14.86 13.87
CA PHE A 206 16.71 16.21 14.04
C PHE A 206 17.42 16.58 12.73
N THR A 207 16.91 17.61 12.05
CA THR A 207 17.56 18.14 10.85
C THR A 207 18.91 18.72 11.24
N SER A 208 19.98 17.97 10.96
CA SER A 208 21.39 18.38 10.98
C SER A 208 22.03 18.74 12.34
N PRO A 209 23.14 18.06 12.73
CA PRO A 209 24.04 18.53 13.80
C PRO A 209 24.68 19.90 13.53
N LEU A 210 24.55 20.44 12.31
CA LEU A 210 25.17 21.69 11.84
C LEU A 210 24.14 22.81 11.62
N ALA A 211 22.89 22.67 12.07
CA ALA A 211 21.90 23.73 11.98
C ALA A 211 22.28 24.91 12.92
N LEU A 212 23.03 25.88 12.38
CA LEU A 212 23.41 27.14 13.04
C LEU A 212 22.21 28.06 13.33
N ILE A 213 21.04 27.75 12.77
CA ILE A 213 19.78 28.46 13.02
C ILE A 213 18.89 27.57 13.89
N SER A 214 18.99 27.76 15.20
CA SER A 214 18.05 27.21 16.18
C SER A 214 16.67 27.86 15.97
N GLY A 215 15.80 27.25 15.16
CA GLY A 215 14.49 27.85 14.87
C GLY A 215 13.61 27.18 13.83
N LEU A 216 14.09 26.18 13.08
CA LEU A 216 13.25 25.44 12.12
C LEU A 216 12.34 24.44 12.86
N HIS A 217 11.33 24.95 13.58
CA HIS A 217 10.33 24.17 14.31
C HIS A 217 9.21 23.60 13.40
N ILE A 218 9.48 23.43 12.11
CA ILE A 218 8.53 22.78 11.22
C ILE A 218 8.82 21.27 11.31
N PRO A 219 7.95 20.47 11.94
CA PRO A 219 8.16 19.02 11.96
C PRO A 219 8.19 18.51 10.52
N LEU A 220 9.08 17.55 10.19
CA LEU A 220 9.18 16.96 8.84
C LEU A 220 7.83 16.51 8.28
N SER A 221 6.87 16.11 9.13
CA SER A 221 5.50 15.79 8.69
C SER A 221 4.74 16.94 8.02
N LYS A 222 5.07 18.20 8.29
CA LYS A 222 4.49 19.35 7.58
C LYS A 222 5.14 19.60 6.23
N LEU A 223 6.32 19.02 6.00
CA LEU A 223 7.04 19.09 4.73
C LEU A 223 6.74 17.88 3.85
N ILE A 224 6.08 16.85 4.37
CA ILE A 224 5.75 15.62 3.63
C ILE A 224 4.24 15.53 3.44
N SER A 225 3.78 15.64 2.20
CA SER A 225 2.39 15.35 1.83
C SER A 225 2.28 13.86 1.49
N SER A 226 1.36 13.14 2.14
CA SER A 226 1.23 11.68 1.97
C SER A 226 -0.21 11.33 1.60
N THR A 227 -0.43 10.77 0.41
CA THR A 227 -1.76 10.45 -0.12
C THR A 227 -1.82 9.01 -0.57
N GLN A 228 -2.92 8.32 -0.28
CA GLN A 228 -3.18 6.96 -0.74
C GLN A 228 -4.50 6.91 -1.51
N THR A 229 -4.50 6.26 -2.66
CA THR A 229 -5.68 6.04 -3.51
C THR A 229 -5.79 4.57 -3.87
N CYS A 230 -6.83 3.90 -3.41
CA CYS A 230 -7.10 2.50 -3.73
C CYS A 230 -8.33 2.38 -4.62
N ASN A 231 -8.19 1.67 -5.73
CA ASN A 231 -9.26 1.31 -6.65
C ASN A 231 -9.55 -0.18 -6.50
N TYR A 232 -10.80 -0.50 -6.20
CA TYR A 232 -11.25 -1.88 -6.08
C TYR A 232 -12.30 -2.16 -7.15
N LYS A 233 -12.11 -3.25 -7.89
CA LYS A 233 -13.09 -3.76 -8.83
C LYS A 233 -13.81 -4.95 -8.24
N PHE A 234 -15.11 -5.02 -8.52
CA PHE A 234 -15.96 -6.09 -8.03
C PHE A 234 -16.63 -6.88 -9.17
N ASP A 235 -16.76 -8.20 -9.02
CA ASP A 235 -17.48 -9.06 -9.96
C ASP A 235 -19.00 -8.85 -9.85
N ASN A 236 -19.71 -8.63 -10.96
CA ASN A 236 -21.14 -8.25 -10.97
C ASN A 236 -22.12 -9.31 -10.44
N GLU A 237 -21.81 -10.61 -10.56
CA GLU A 237 -22.71 -11.70 -10.14
C GLU A 237 -22.45 -12.14 -8.71
N LYS A 238 -21.17 -12.12 -8.35
CA LYS A 238 -20.63 -12.70 -7.13
C LYS A 238 -20.29 -11.62 -6.11
N LYS A 239 -20.30 -10.37 -6.57
CA LYS A 239 -19.97 -9.16 -5.84
C LYS A 239 -18.51 -9.11 -5.30
N HIS A 240 -17.61 -10.04 -5.54
CA HIS A 240 -16.26 -10.05 -4.88
C HIS A 240 -15.31 -8.99 -5.34
N MET A 241 -14.39 -8.59 -4.46
CA MET A 241 -13.21 -7.85 -4.89
C MET A 241 -12.31 -8.73 -5.77
N THR A 242 -12.37 -8.55 -7.07
CA THR A 242 -11.52 -9.25 -8.04
C THR A 242 -10.19 -8.56 -8.26
N GLU A 243 -10.10 -7.27 -7.95
CA GLU A 243 -8.88 -6.51 -8.15
C GLU A 243 -8.84 -5.40 -7.11
N GLY A 244 -7.65 -5.17 -6.56
CA GLY A 244 -7.38 -4.04 -5.70
C GLY A 244 -6.05 -3.43 -6.14
N THR A 245 -6.08 -2.16 -6.52
CA THR A 245 -4.89 -1.40 -6.91
C THR A 245 -4.80 -0.17 -6.01
N CYS A 246 -3.81 -0.12 -5.16
CA CYS A 246 -3.53 1.00 -4.26
C CYS A 246 -2.27 1.73 -4.71
N THR A 247 -2.37 3.03 -4.92
CA THR A 247 -1.25 3.94 -5.16
C THR A 247 -1.08 4.82 -3.94
N GLU A 248 0.09 4.79 -3.33
CA GLU A 248 0.47 5.66 -2.22
C GLU A 248 1.64 6.54 -2.64
N LYS A 249 1.51 7.84 -2.39
CA LYS A 249 2.45 8.86 -2.82
C LYS A 249 2.85 9.73 -1.65
N HIS A 250 4.16 9.80 -1.39
CA HIS A 250 4.77 10.70 -0.42
C HIS A 250 5.58 11.76 -1.15
N ILE A 251 5.28 13.03 -0.90
CA ILE A 251 5.90 14.17 -1.58
C ILE A 251 6.59 15.03 -0.52
N LEU A 252 7.91 15.16 -0.62
CA LEU A 252 8.66 16.09 0.20
C LEU A 252 8.69 17.46 -0.49
N LEU A 253 8.11 18.46 0.17
CA LEU A 253 8.06 19.86 -0.24
C LEU A 253 8.98 20.69 0.65
N PRO A 254 10.30 20.73 0.39
CA PRO A 254 11.26 21.41 1.25
C PRO A 254 11.07 22.94 1.27
N PHE A 255 10.43 23.51 0.24
CA PHE A 255 10.17 24.94 0.11
C PHE A 255 8.68 25.22 -0.10
N SER A 256 7.84 24.77 0.82
CA SER A 256 6.42 25.18 0.82
C SER A 256 6.32 26.64 1.27
N HIS A 257 6.15 27.55 0.32
CA HIS A 257 5.75 28.93 0.62
C HIS A 257 4.26 28.95 0.99
N LYS A 258 3.97 28.87 2.29
CA LYS A 258 2.73 29.41 2.87
C LYS A 258 3.06 30.17 4.15
#